data_AF-A0A519ZJ06-F1
#
_entry.id   AF-A0A519ZJ06-F1
#
_cell.length_a   1.000
_cell.length_b   1.000
_cell.length_c   1.000
_cell.angle_alpha   90.00
_cell.angle_beta   90.00
_cell.angle_gamma   90.00
#
_symmetry.space_group_name_H-M   'P 1'
#
loop_
_entity.id
_entity.type
_entity.pdbx_description
1 polymer ?
#
loop_
_entity_poly.entity_id
_entity_poly.type
_entity_poly.pdbx_seq_one_letter_code
_entity_poly.pdbx_strand_id
1 'polypeptide(L)'
;MTPRSSSRHGLWALLASALFSLVVAGCATPQATAIDNELPFDQAVVQATDGLVTQTQNLPAFLAKLETKLAKRGVVLDSMIDADSGQQTGVTRLLEQRVTARMVSRFEQFEILPFQASSLQKAQYLLTGTMTRIPGTRARKSFRLSIALTELKSGKVVAQASAIARDDGLDTNPTPYYRDSPVLVKDKIIEGYIRTSSTPPGQPADDVYLGRIATAALVNDATNLYNSERYRDALAQYQTALTSPAGEQLRVLNGIYMTNLKLGRTAEAEKSFGRLVAFGIANNLLSVKFLFNPGGTEFWSDPKISSAYGMWIRQIAREATVAKVCMQVVGHTSKTGSDQANESLSLQRATYVEQRLDAESAELGRRTKSIGMGNRQNIVGSATDDARDALDRRVEFKIVPCGA
;
A
#
# COMPACT_ATOMS: atom_id res chain seq x y z
N MET A 1 -70.24 -37.79 -56.36
CA MET A 1 -69.38 -38.37 -57.41
C MET A 1 -68.80 -37.22 -58.23
N THR A 2 -67.47 -37.10 -58.24
CA THR A 2 -66.64 -36.17 -59.05
C THR A 2 -66.76 -36.44 -60.56
N PRO A 3 -66.28 -35.60 -61.54
CA PRO A 3 -65.12 -34.67 -61.45
C PRO A 3 -65.11 -33.36 -62.31
N ARG A 4 -64.02 -32.57 -62.14
CA ARG A 4 -63.38 -31.52 -63.02
C ARG A 4 -64.15 -30.18 -63.21
N SER A 5 -63.54 -28.98 -63.27
CA SER A 5 -62.25 -28.56 -63.83
C SER A 5 -61.73 -27.19 -63.31
N SER A 6 -60.41 -27.08 -63.15
CA SER A 6 -59.48 -25.99 -63.52
C SER A 6 -59.93 -24.50 -63.58
N SER A 7 -59.20 -23.60 -62.90
CA SER A 7 -58.05 -22.84 -63.45
C SER A 7 -57.71 -21.63 -62.56
N ARG A 8 -56.39 -21.36 -62.44
CA ARG A 8 -55.61 -20.09 -62.35
C ARG A 8 -56.23 -18.94 -61.55
N HIS A 9 -55.53 -18.19 -60.69
CA HIS A 9 -54.65 -17.04 -60.95
C HIS A 9 -53.72 -16.96 -59.71
N GLY A 10 -52.40 -16.81 -59.78
CA GLY A 10 -51.64 -15.78 -60.48
C GLY A 10 -51.09 -14.82 -59.42
N LEU A 11 -49.76 -14.87 -59.22
CA LEU A 11 -48.95 -14.09 -58.27
C LEU A 11 -49.28 -12.58 -58.24
N TRP A 12 -48.85 -11.88 -57.18
CA TRP A 12 -48.10 -10.60 -57.19
C TRP A 12 -48.26 -9.88 -55.84
N ALA A 13 -47.27 -9.98 -54.96
CA ALA A 13 -46.93 -8.95 -53.97
C ALA A 13 -45.59 -9.29 -53.29
N LEU A 14 -44.52 -8.63 -53.75
CA LEU A 14 -43.22 -8.61 -53.12
C LEU A 14 -42.77 -7.15 -52.97
N LEU A 15 -42.06 -6.89 -51.88
CA LEU A 15 -41.17 -5.76 -51.58
C LEU A 15 -41.75 -4.53 -50.87
N ALA A 16 -41.53 -4.47 -49.55
CA ALA A 16 -40.88 -3.33 -48.89
C ALA A 16 -40.59 -3.66 -47.41
N SER A 17 -39.34 -3.92 -47.06
CA SER A 17 -38.82 -3.80 -45.68
C SER A 17 -37.31 -3.65 -45.75
N ALA A 18 -36.86 -2.39 -45.74
CA ALA A 18 -35.45 -2.03 -45.65
C ALA A 18 -34.96 -2.25 -44.21
N LEU A 19 -33.96 -3.11 -44.03
CA LEU A 19 -33.18 -3.20 -42.80
C LEU A 19 -32.21 -2.01 -42.73
N PHE A 20 -32.46 -1.09 -41.80
CA PHE A 20 -31.43 -0.19 -41.28
C PHE A 20 -31.03 -0.69 -39.89
N SER A 21 -30.03 -1.57 -39.83
CA SER A 21 -29.38 -1.94 -38.58
C SER A 21 -28.14 -1.04 -38.42
N LEU A 22 -28.31 0.08 -37.71
CA LEU A 22 -27.17 0.84 -37.20
C LEU A 22 -26.41 -0.03 -36.19
N VAL A 23 -25.22 -0.48 -36.57
CA VAL A 23 -24.23 -0.97 -35.60
C VAL A 23 -23.63 0.25 -34.92
N VAL A 24 -24.17 0.64 -33.77
CA VAL A 24 -23.49 1.54 -32.85
C VAL A 24 -22.33 0.75 -32.26
N ALA A 25 -21.13 0.90 -32.82
CA ALA A 25 -19.90 0.48 -32.18
C ALA A 25 -19.65 1.40 -30.97
N GLY A 26 -20.40 1.17 -29.89
CA GLY A 26 -20.15 1.81 -28.60
C GLY A 26 -18.76 1.41 -28.12
N CYS A 27 -17.94 2.39 -27.75
CA CYS A 27 -16.69 2.15 -27.05
C CYS A 27 -17.00 1.44 -25.72
N ALA A 28 -16.92 0.10 -25.72
CA ALA A 28 -17.09 -0.67 -24.50
C ALA A 28 -15.88 -0.39 -23.60
N THR A 29 -16.14 0.10 -22.38
CA THR A 29 -15.10 0.22 -21.35
C THR A 29 -14.45 -1.15 -21.13
N PRO A 30 -13.10 -1.25 -21.07
CA PRO A 30 -12.44 -2.52 -20.79
C PRO A 30 -12.98 -3.15 -19.50
N GLN A 31 -13.16 -4.48 -19.50
CA GLN A 31 -13.55 -5.20 -18.31
C GLN A 31 -12.32 -5.67 -17.54
N ALA A 32 -12.35 -5.51 -16.22
CA ALA A 32 -11.29 -6.01 -15.34
C ALA A 32 -11.10 -7.53 -15.51
N THR A 33 -9.84 -7.98 -15.47
CA THR A 33 -9.50 -9.40 -15.49
C THR A 33 -9.40 -9.92 -14.05
N ALA A 34 -10.09 -11.01 -13.72
CA ALA A 34 -9.99 -11.67 -12.42
C ALA A 34 -9.73 -13.17 -12.60
N ILE A 35 -8.66 -13.67 -12.00
CA ILE A 35 -8.31 -15.09 -11.98
C ILE A 35 -8.48 -15.61 -10.55
N ASP A 36 -9.62 -16.27 -10.29
CA ASP A 36 -10.02 -16.69 -8.95
C ASP A 36 -9.53 -18.10 -8.57
N ASN A 37 -9.08 -18.88 -9.53
CA ASN A 37 -8.41 -20.15 -9.27
C ASN A 37 -7.00 -19.90 -8.72
N GLU A 38 -6.67 -20.61 -7.65
CA GLU A 38 -5.38 -20.50 -6.95
C GLU A 38 -4.23 -21.10 -7.79
N LEU A 39 -3.20 -20.30 -8.05
CA LEU A 39 -2.07 -20.64 -8.93
C LEU A 39 -0.72 -20.55 -8.21
N PRO A 40 0.34 -21.24 -8.69
CA PRO A 40 1.71 -20.91 -8.33
C PRO A 40 2.00 -19.42 -8.58
N PHE A 41 2.82 -18.80 -7.72
CA PHE A 41 3.10 -17.36 -7.78
C PHE A 41 3.47 -16.86 -9.18
N ASP A 42 4.47 -17.44 -9.85
CA ASP A 42 4.90 -16.98 -11.17
C ASP A 42 3.78 -17.08 -12.24
N GLN A 43 2.91 -18.10 -12.14
CA GLN A 43 1.77 -18.24 -13.06
C GLN A 43 0.69 -17.19 -12.80
N ALA A 44 0.40 -16.89 -11.53
CA ALA A 44 -0.54 -15.83 -11.15
C ALA A 44 -0.05 -14.47 -11.68
N VAL A 45 1.25 -14.17 -11.54
CA VAL A 45 1.84 -12.93 -12.07
C VAL A 45 1.72 -12.85 -13.59
N VAL A 46 2.04 -13.92 -14.30
CA VAL A 46 1.91 -13.97 -15.77
C VAL A 46 0.48 -13.72 -16.20
N GLN A 47 -0.49 -14.43 -15.63
CA GLN A 47 -1.90 -14.29 -16.03
C GLN A 47 -2.46 -12.90 -15.68
N ALA A 48 -2.15 -12.35 -14.50
CA ALA A 48 -2.56 -11.00 -14.15
C ALA A 48 -1.95 -9.96 -15.11
N THR A 49 -0.65 -10.06 -15.42
CA THR A 49 0.04 -9.11 -16.29
C THR A 49 -0.48 -9.18 -17.73
N ASP A 50 -0.67 -10.38 -18.26
CA ASP A 50 -1.20 -10.59 -19.61
C ASP A 50 -2.65 -10.09 -19.73
N GLY A 51 -3.47 -10.36 -18.69
CA GLY A 51 -4.84 -9.85 -18.59
C GLY A 51 -4.89 -8.32 -18.56
N LEU A 52 -4.02 -7.69 -17.76
CA LEU A 52 -3.90 -6.23 -17.68
C LEU A 52 -3.58 -5.63 -19.05
N VAL A 53 -2.58 -6.16 -19.75
CA VAL A 53 -2.15 -5.61 -21.04
C VAL A 53 -3.16 -5.89 -22.16
N THR A 54 -3.85 -7.02 -22.13
CA THR A 54 -4.89 -7.33 -23.13
C THR A 54 -6.00 -6.28 -23.10
N GLN A 55 -6.36 -5.76 -21.92
CA GLN A 55 -7.35 -4.69 -21.79
C GLN A 55 -6.93 -3.39 -22.49
N THR A 56 -5.63 -3.10 -22.61
CA THR A 56 -5.16 -1.86 -23.22
C THR A 56 -5.25 -1.86 -24.75
N GLN A 57 -5.31 -3.04 -25.38
CA GLN A 57 -5.34 -3.17 -26.84
C GLN A 57 -6.58 -2.52 -27.49
N ASN A 58 -7.67 -2.40 -26.74
CA ASN A 58 -8.93 -1.82 -27.20
C ASN A 58 -9.01 -0.30 -26.94
N LEU A 59 -8.01 0.29 -26.27
CA LEU A 59 -8.02 1.72 -25.99
C LEU A 59 -7.71 2.52 -27.27
N PRO A 60 -8.31 3.71 -27.47
CA PRO A 60 -8.10 4.52 -28.67
C PRO A 60 -6.62 4.78 -29.01
N ALA A 61 -5.79 4.98 -27.98
CA ALA A 61 -4.34 5.18 -28.12
C ALA A 61 -3.58 3.99 -28.73
N PHE A 62 -4.15 2.78 -28.70
CA PHE A 62 -3.59 1.55 -29.27
C PHE A 62 -4.26 1.14 -30.59
N LEU A 63 -5.40 1.75 -30.95
CA LEU A 63 -6.10 1.50 -32.21
C LEU A 63 -5.57 2.34 -33.38
N ALA A 64 -4.86 3.45 -33.11
CA ALA A 64 -4.22 4.29 -34.12
C ALA A 64 -3.00 3.58 -34.74
N LYS A 65 -3.25 2.63 -35.65
CA LYS A 65 -2.28 1.69 -36.27
C LYS A 65 -1.03 2.31 -36.93
N LEU A 66 -1.01 3.62 -37.19
CA LEU A 66 0.13 4.33 -37.80
C LEU A 66 1.11 4.90 -36.76
N GLU A 67 0.68 5.22 -35.53
CA GLU A 67 1.55 5.76 -34.46
C GLU A 67 2.10 4.66 -33.54
N THR A 68 1.40 3.53 -33.42
CA THR A 68 1.69 2.47 -32.45
C THR A 68 2.96 1.66 -32.74
N LYS A 69 3.49 1.71 -33.97
CA LYS A 69 4.78 1.09 -34.32
C LYS A 69 6.00 1.97 -34.03
N LEU A 70 5.81 3.26 -33.77
CA LEU A 70 6.92 4.23 -33.64
C LEU A 70 7.02 4.88 -32.25
N ALA A 71 5.91 5.00 -31.51
CA ALA A 71 5.92 5.63 -30.18
C ALA A 71 5.62 4.60 -29.08
N LYS A 72 6.67 4.16 -28.36
CA LYS A 72 6.49 3.40 -27.12
C LYS A 72 5.79 4.26 -26.08
N ARG A 73 4.93 3.62 -25.29
CA ARG A 73 4.14 4.27 -24.25
C ARG A 73 4.89 4.14 -22.93
N GLY A 74 5.36 5.25 -22.39
CA GLY A 74 6.07 5.28 -21.11
C GLY A 74 5.15 4.84 -19.96
N VAL A 75 5.61 3.86 -19.17
CA VAL A 75 4.95 3.36 -17.97
C VAL A 75 5.92 3.53 -16.82
N VAL A 76 5.51 4.26 -15.78
CA VAL A 76 6.23 4.25 -14.49
C VAL A 76 5.55 3.29 -13.54
N LEU A 77 6.32 2.68 -12.65
CA LEU A 77 5.83 1.72 -11.67
C LEU A 77 6.14 2.24 -10.25
N ASP A 78 5.11 2.63 -9.50
CA ASP A 78 5.30 2.93 -8.07
C ASP A 78 5.35 1.63 -7.27
N SER A 79 6.32 1.56 -6.35
CA SER A 79 6.71 0.39 -5.57
C SER A 79 5.49 -0.42 -5.13
N MET A 80 5.48 -1.71 -5.48
CA MET A 80 4.38 -2.59 -5.05
C MET A 80 4.43 -2.86 -3.54
N ILE A 81 3.25 -2.95 -2.91
CA ILE A 81 3.14 -3.06 -1.45
C ILE A 81 2.17 -4.16 -0.98
N ASP A 82 2.35 -4.59 0.25
CA ASP A 82 1.39 -5.41 0.98
C ASP A 82 0.25 -4.49 1.45
N ALA A 83 -0.98 -4.78 1.03
CA ALA A 83 -2.14 -3.91 1.27
C ALA A 83 -2.56 -3.87 2.74
N ASP A 84 -2.31 -4.96 3.47
CA ASP A 84 -2.69 -5.08 4.88
C ASP A 84 -1.81 -4.13 5.72
N SER A 85 -0.50 -4.16 5.49
CA SER A 85 0.49 -3.38 6.25
C SER A 85 0.87 -2.02 5.65
N GLY A 86 0.66 -1.81 4.35
CA GLY A 86 1.17 -0.64 3.62
C GLY A 86 2.67 -0.68 3.34
N GLN A 87 3.32 -1.84 3.53
CA GLN A 87 4.78 -1.99 3.47
C GLN A 87 5.23 -2.67 2.18
N GLN A 88 6.40 -2.30 1.70
CA GLN A 88 7.13 -3.12 0.75
C GLN A 88 7.80 -4.27 1.51
N THR A 89 7.63 -5.49 0.98
CA THR A 89 8.20 -6.75 1.44
C THR A 89 9.02 -7.43 0.34
N GLY A 90 9.76 -8.50 0.66
CA GLY A 90 10.49 -9.30 -0.34
C GLY A 90 9.61 -9.77 -1.50
N VAL A 91 8.42 -10.28 -1.21
CA VAL A 91 7.48 -10.83 -2.20
C VAL A 91 6.85 -9.74 -3.05
N THR A 92 6.61 -8.55 -2.50
CA THR A 92 6.11 -7.42 -3.31
C THR A 92 7.17 -6.88 -4.27
N ARG A 93 8.46 -6.90 -3.89
CA ARG A 93 9.57 -6.62 -4.82
C ARG A 93 9.69 -7.69 -5.90
N LEU A 94 9.50 -8.95 -5.53
CA LEU A 94 9.48 -10.05 -6.49
C LEU A 94 8.32 -9.90 -7.48
N LEU A 95 7.13 -9.50 -7.02
CA LEU A 95 5.98 -9.20 -7.87
C LEU A 95 6.33 -8.09 -8.87
N GLU A 96 6.86 -6.97 -8.39
CA GLU A 96 7.30 -5.84 -9.23
C GLU A 96 8.31 -6.27 -10.29
N GLN A 97 9.33 -7.05 -9.89
CA GLN A 97 10.34 -7.57 -10.80
C GLN A 97 9.72 -8.47 -11.89
N ARG A 98 8.82 -9.38 -11.51
CA ARG A 98 8.18 -10.34 -12.42
C ARG A 98 7.21 -9.67 -13.38
N VAL A 99 6.41 -8.72 -12.91
CA VAL A 99 5.52 -7.91 -13.76
C VAL A 99 6.35 -7.09 -14.75
N THR A 100 7.40 -6.40 -14.29
CA THR A 100 8.29 -5.62 -15.16
C THR A 100 8.96 -6.49 -16.21
N ALA A 101 9.53 -7.63 -15.82
CA ALA A 101 10.17 -8.56 -16.75
C ALA A 101 9.17 -9.13 -17.77
N ARG A 102 7.94 -9.44 -17.35
CA ARG A 102 6.88 -9.90 -18.27
C ARG A 102 6.49 -8.80 -19.25
N MET A 103 6.35 -7.56 -18.81
CA MET A 103 6.02 -6.43 -19.67
C MET A 103 7.09 -6.17 -20.73
N VAL A 104 8.36 -6.08 -20.31
CA VAL A 104 9.49 -5.83 -21.22
C VAL A 104 9.68 -6.95 -22.24
N SER A 105 9.44 -8.21 -21.85
CA SER A 105 9.70 -9.37 -22.73
C SER A 105 8.57 -9.69 -23.72
N ARG A 106 7.35 -9.18 -23.51
CA ARG A 106 6.17 -9.56 -24.32
C ARG A 106 5.42 -8.41 -24.96
N PHE A 107 5.59 -7.19 -24.46
CA PHE A 107 4.74 -6.06 -24.83
C PHE A 107 5.58 -4.86 -25.27
N GLU A 108 6.12 -4.94 -26.49
CA GLU A 108 7.02 -3.94 -27.08
C GLU A 108 6.44 -2.52 -27.16
N GLN A 109 5.11 -2.40 -27.10
CA GLN A 109 4.40 -1.13 -27.10
C GLN A 109 4.60 -0.31 -25.81
N PHE A 110 5.10 -0.92 -24.74
CA PHE A 110 5.40 -0.25 -23.48
C PHE A 110 6.90 -0.03 -23.30
N GLU A 111 7.24 1.12 -22.73
CA GLU A 111 8.56 1.42 -22.21
C GLU A 111 8.46 1.58 -20.70
N ILE A 112 9.07 0.67 -19.94
CA ILE A 112 9.09 0.79 -18.48
C ILE A 112 10.17 1.79 -18.08
N LEU A 113 9.76 2.84 -17.39
CA LEU A 113 10.60 3.94 -16.93
C LEU A 113 10.79 3.84 -15.40
N PRO A 114 11.96 4.25 -14.86
CA PRO A 114 12.16 4.35 -13.41
C PRO A 114 11.12 5.28 -12.78
N PHE A 115 10.59 4.95 -11.60
CA PHE A 115 9.66 5.84 -10.89
C PHE A 115 10.39 6.98 -10.19
N GLN A 116 10.71 7.98 -11.02
CA GLN A 116 11.50 9.17 -10.70
C GLN A 116 10.85 10.41 -11.30
N ALA A 117 11.11 11.57 -10.70
CA ALA A 117 10.52 12.84 -11.14
C ALA A 117 10.79 13.14 -12.64
N SER A 118 11.97 12.79 -13.16
CA SER A 118 12.35 12.96 -14.57
C SER A 118 11.56 12.05 -15.52
N SER A 119 11.19 10.86 -15.08
CA SER A 119 10.43 9.89 -15.86
C SER A 119 8.94 10.22 -15.91
N LEU A 120 8.39 10.82 -14.85
CA LEU A 120 6.96 11.15 -14.77
C LEU A 120 6.49 12.06 -15.92
N GLN A 121 7.37 12.94 -16.41
CA GLN A 121 7.07 13.83 -17.54
C GLN A 121 6.98 13.09 -18.89
N LYS A 122 7.63 11.92 -18.99
CA LYS A 122 7.64 11.08 -20.19
C LYS A 122 6.63 9.94 -20.10
N ALA A 123 6.14 9.66 -18.89
CA ALA A 123 5.20 8.59 -18.63
C ALA A 123 3.80 8.97 -19.12
N GLN A 124 3.16 8.04 -19.82
CA GLN A 124 1.73 8.13 -20.12
C GLN A 124 0.90 7.39 -19.08
N TYR A 125 1.47 6.32 -18.52
CA TYR A 125 0.78 5.44 -17.58
C TYR A 125 1.55 5.28 -16.27
N LEU A 126 0.79 5.07 -15.20
CA LEU A 126 1.26 4.63 -13.89
C LEU A 126 0.76 3.21 -13.64
N LEU A 127 1.68 2.32 -13.32
CA LEU A 127 1.39 0.98 -12.85
C LEU A 127 1.47 0.97 -11.31
N THR A 128 0.40 0.48 -10.68
CA THR A 128 0.34 0.21 -9.24
C THR A 128 0.05 -1.26 -9.00
N GLY A 129 0.52 -1.79 -7.88
CA GLY A 129 0.34 -3.20 -7.56
C GLY A 129 0.33 -3.48 -6.06
N THR A 130 -0.59 -4.34 -5.63
CA THR A 130 -0.69 -4.78 -4.24
C THR A 130 -0.71 -6.29 -4.11
N MET A 131 -0.30 -6.77 -2.94
CA MET A 131 -0.58 -8.11 -2.45
C MET A 131 -1.44 -8.03 -1.19
N THR A 132 -2.52 -8.78 -1.13
CA THR A 132 -3.40 -8.87 0.05
C THR A 132 -3.50 -10.30 0.50
N ARG A 133 -3.37 -10.57 1.80
CA ARG A 133 -3.57 -11.93 2.32
C ARG A 133 -5.03 -12.32 2.20
N ILE A 134 -5.27 -13.52 1.67
CA ILE A 134 -6.61 -14.10 1.71
C ILE A 134 -6.72 -14.90 3.02
N PRO A 135 -7.70 -14.60 3.88
CA PRO A 135 -7.93 -15.40 5.08
C PRO A 135 -8.16 -16.86 4.71
N GLY A 136 -7.42 -17.77 5.32
CA GLY A 136 -7.46 -19.20 5.02
C GLY A 136 -7.00 -20.04 6.22
N THR A 137 -7.03 -21.37 6.07
CA THR A 137 -6.48 -22.26 7.09
C THR A 137 -4.95 -22.16 7.11
N ARG A 138 -4.29 -22.55 8.21
CA ARG A 138 -2.82 -22.55 8.30
C ARG A 138 -2.13 -23.30 7.14
N ALA A 139 -2.82 -24.27 6.53
CA ALA A 139 -2.35 -25.11 5.43
C ALA A 139 -2.62 -24.54 4.03
N ARG A 140 -3.47 -23.51 3.88
CA ARG A 140 -3.75 -22.83 2.62
C ARG A 140 -3.65 -21.33 2.83
N LYS A 141 -2.44 -20.82 2.63
CA LYS A 141 -2.15 -19.39 2.61
C LYS A 141 -2.04 -18.96 1.16
N SER A 142 -2.77 -17.91 0.81
CA SER A 142 -2.80 -17.38 -0.55
C SER A 142 -2.81 -15.87 -0.49
N PHE A 143 -2.33 -15.25 -1.56
CA PHE A 143 -2.38 -13.82 -1.77
C PHE A 143 -3.27 -13.50 -2.96
N ARG A 144 -4.07 -12.44 -2.85
CA ARG A 144 -4.61 -11.75 -4.02
C ARG A 144 -3.56 -10.76 -4.49
N LEU A 145 -3.13 -10.93 -5.73
CA LEU A 145 -2.36 -9.93 -6.47
C LEU A 145 -3.37 -9.01 -7.15
N SER A 146 -3.22 -7.70 -7.01
CA SER A 146 -4.03 -6.70 -7.74
C SER A 146 -3.10 -5.71 -8.41
N ILE A 147 -3.20 -5.55 -9.73
CA ILE A 147 -2.43 -4.56 -10.49
C ILE A 147 -3.39 -3.69 -11.31
N ALA A 148 -3.06 -2.40 -11.41
CA ALA A 148 -3.85 -1.43 -12.18
C ALA A 148 -2.95 -0.50 -12.99
N LEU A 149 -3.41 -0.15 -14.19
CA LEU A 149 -2.78 0.82 -15.07
C LEU A 149 -3.64 2.09 -15.11
N THR A 150 -3.09 3.21 -14.65
CA THR A 150 -3.75 4.52 -14.64
C THR A 150 -3.16 5.39 -15.74
N GLU A 151 -4.00 6.00 -16.59
CA GLU A 151 -3.55 7.01 -17.53
C GLU A 151 -3.35 8.34 -16.81
N LEU A 152 -2.12 8.85 -16.79
CA LEU A 152 -1.74 10.02 -16.01
C LEU A 152 -2.46 11.30 -16.45
N LYS A 153 -2.75 11.43 -17.75
CA LYS A 153 -3.40 12.63 -18.30
C LYS A 153 -4.87 12.75 -17.87
N SER A 154 -5.60 11.64 -17.85
CA SER A 154 -7.03 11.63 -17.49
C SER A 154 -7.27 11.29 -16.01
N GLY A 155 -6.28 10.74 -15.32
CA GLY A 155 -6.41 10.24 -13.96
C GLY A 155 -7.29 8.98 -13.84
N LYS A 156 -7.65 8.36 -14.96
CA LYS A 156 -8.54 7.18 -14.98
C LYS A 156 -7.73 5.89 -15.00
N VAL A 157 -8.23 4.89 -14.29
CA VAL A 157 -7.76 3.51 -14.45
C VAL A 157 -8.25 3.01 -15.81
N VAL A 158 -7.33 2.56 -16.65
CA VAL A 158 -7.63 2.08 -18.01
C VAL A 158 -7.54 0.57 -18.14
N ALA A 159 -6.90 -0.10 -17.19
CA ALA A 159 -6.86 -1.54 -17.07
C ALA A 159 -6.68 -1.95 -15.60
N GLN A 160 -7.28 -3.07 -15.20
CA GLN A 160 -7.12 -3.64 -13.86
C GLN A 160 -7.17 -5.17 -13.95
N ALA A 161 -6.23 -5.84 -13.29
CA ALA A 161 -6.18 -7.29 -13.25
C ALA A 161 -5.88 -7.81 -11.85
N SER A 162 -6.46 -8.96 -11.50
CA SER A 162 -6.15 -9.68 -10.27
C SER A 162 -5.97 -11.18 -10.49
N ALA A 163 -5.19 -11.80 -9.62
CA ALA A 163 -5.00 -13.25 -9.60
C ALA A 163 -4.74 -13.74 -8.17
N ILE A 164 -5.11 -15.00 -7.89
CA ILE A 164 -4.80 -15.66 -6.61
C ILE A 164 -3.52 -16.48 -6.73
N ALA A 165 -2.51 -16.11 -5.94
CA ALA A 165 -1.23 -16.80 -5.84
C ALA A 165 -1.14 -17.60 -4.53
N ARG A 166 -0.62 -18.83 -4.60
CA ARG A 166 -0.22 -19.60 -3.41
C ARG A 166 0.93 -18.94 -2.69
N ASP A 167 0.91 -18.97 -1.36
CA ASP A 167 2.04 -18.65 -0.51
C ASP A 167 2.91 -19.91 -0.31
N ASP A 168 3.67 -20.28 -1.35
CA ASP A 168 4.59 -21.42 -1.35
C ASP A 168 5.94 -21.07 -0.67
N GLY A 169 5.89 -20.39 0.49
CA GLY A 169 7.07 -19.94 1.25
C GLY A 169 7.66 -18.63 0.76
N LEU A 170 6.81 -17.69 0.32
CA LEU A 170 7.25 -16.42 -0.22
C LEU A 170 7.84 -15.51 0.87
N ASP A 171 8.89 -14.75 0.53
CA ASP A 171 9.54 -13.83 1.47
C ASP A 171 8.63 -12.65 1.81
N THR A 172 7.98 -12.72 2.95
CA THR A 172 7.06 -11.68 3.43
C THR A 172 7.72 -10.72 4.41
N ASN A 173 9.05 -10.76 4.55
CA ASN A 173 9.75 -9.84 5.44
C ASN A 173 9.69 -8.41 4.90
N PRO A 174 9.49 -7.40 5.76
CA PRO A 174 9.54 -6.01 5.35
C PRO A 174 10.96 -5.63 4.91
N THR A 175 11.03 -4.70 3.97
CA THR A 175 12.33 -4.17 3.51
C THR A 175 13.01 -3.35 4.63
N PRO A 176 14.33 -3.11 4.56
CA PRO A 176 15.07 -2.45 5.65
C PRO A 176 14.44 -1.16 6.17
N TYR A 177 13.96 -0.29 5.27
CA TYR A 177 13.24 0.94 5.63
C TYR A 177 12.00 0.66 6.50
N TYR A 178 11.13 -0.27 6.08
CA TYR A 178 9.88 -0.57 6.80
C TYR A 178 10.11 -1.36 8.09
N ARG A 179 11.12 -2.24 8.10
CA ARG A 179 11.57 -2.97 9.28
C ARG A 179 12.05 -2.00 10.36
N ASP A 180 12.90 -1.04 9.99
CA ASP A 180 13.53 -0.11 10.92
C ASP A 180 12.57 1.04 11.33
N SER A 181 11.49 1.28 10.57
CA SER A 181 10.56 2.40 10.81
C SER A 181 9.86 2.29 12.17
N PRO A 182 9.97 3.31 13.04
CA PRO A 182 9.38 3.27 14.38
C PRO A 182 7.86 3.49 14.34
N VAL A 183 7.36 4.30 13.42
CA VAL A 183 5.93 4.60 13.27
C VAL A 183 5.38 3.85 12.05
N LEU A 184 4.22 3.20 12.21
CA LEU A 184 3.52 2.53 11.12
C LEU A 184 3.18 3.55 10.02
N VAL A 185 3.56 3.21 8.79
CA VAL A 185 3.27 4.01 7.60
C VAL A 185 2.06 3.41 6.87
N LYS A 186 0.86 3.75 7.32
CA LYS A 186 -0.39 3.46 6.61
C LYS A 186 -1.33 4.65 6.73
N ASP A 187 -1.02 5.70 5.96
CA ASP A 187 -1.81 6.93 5.92
C ASP A 187 -2.79 6.93 4.73
N LYS A 188 -3.55 8.03 4.59
CA LYS A 188 -4.55 8.17 3.52
C LYS A 188 -3.95 8.06 2.10
N ILE A 189 -2.67 8.36 1.92
CA ILE A 189 -1.99 8.28 0.62
C ILE A 189 -1.76 6.82 0.26
N ILE A 190 -1.26 6.03 1.22
CA ILE A 190 -1.10 4.58 1.05
C ILE A 190 -2.45 3.90 0.85
N GLU A 191 -3.48 4.29 1.60
CA GLU A 191 -4.85 3.79 1.38
C GLU A 191 -5.38 4.14 -0.03
N GLY A 192 -5.05 5.33 -0.54
CA GLY A 192 -5.37 5.76 -1.90
C GLY A 192 -4.66 4.94 -2.98
N TYR A 193 -3.37 4.62 -2.76
CA TYR A 193 -2.62 3.69 -3.60
C TYR A 193 -3.31 2.32 -3.64
N ILE A 194 -3.66 1.77 -2.47
CA ILE A 194 -4.30 0.46 -2.35
C ILE A 194 -5.64 0.45 -3.11
N ARG A 195 -6.50 1.45 -2.90
CA ARG A 195 -7.76 1.60 -3.64
C ARG A 195 -7.53 1.67 -5.15
N THR A 196 -6.55 2.46 -5.59
CA THR A 196 -6.22 2.61 -7.02
C THR A 196 -5.84 1.26 -7.66
N SER A 197 -5.05 0.43 -6.97
CA SER A 197 -4.62 -0.88 -7.49
C SER A 197 -5.75 -1.89 -7.77
N SER A 198 -6.93 -1.66 -7.19
CA SER A 198 -8.12 -2.51 -7.33
C SER A 198 -9.30 -1.77 -7.99
N THR A 199 -9.08 -0.55 -8.48
CA THR A 199 -10.13 0.27 -9.10
C THR A 199 -10.46 -0.27 -10.49
N PRO A 200 -11.74 -0.54 -10.84
CA PRO A 200 -12.12 -1.04 -12.16
C PRO A 200 -11.78 -0.06 -13.30
N PRO A 201 -11.54 -0.56 -14.54
CA PRO A 201 -11.29 0.31 -15.68
C PRO A 201 -12.45 1.29 -15.95
N GLY A 202 -12.11 2.49 -16.41
CA GLY A 202 -13.04 3.60 -16.66
C GLY A 202 -13.31 4.49 -15.44
N GLN A 203 -12.97 4.04 -14.24
CA GLN A 203 -13.15 4.80 -13.00
C GLN A 203 -11.93 5.70 -12.71
N PRO A 204 -12.12 6.83 -12.01
CA PRO A 204 -10.99 7.66 -11.55
C PRO A 204 -10.15 6.88 -10.53
N ALA A 205 -8.83 7.01 -10.62
CA ALA A 205 -7.95 6.61 -9.52
C ALA A 205 -8.13 7.55 -8.33
N ASP A 206 -7.59 7.17 -7.18
CA ASP A 206 -7.70 7.96 -5.95
C ASP A 206 -7.02 9.32 -6.11
N ASP A 207 -7.76 10.39 -5.82
CA ASP A 207 -7.35 11.78 -6.04
C ASP A 207 -6.24 12.22 -5.08
N VAL A 208 -6.33 11.81 -3.80
CA VAL A 208 -5.32 12.10 -2.78
C VAL A 208 -3.98 11.47 -3.15
N TYR A 209 -4.00 10.23 -3.65
CA TYR A 209 -2.81 9.55 -4.11
C TYR A 209 -2.23 10.17 -5.40
N LEU A 210 -3.05 10.31 -6.45
CA LEU A 210 -2.59 10.84 -7.74
C LEU A 210 -2.05 12.27 -7.63
N GLY A 211 -2.69 13.11 -6.83
CA GLY A 211 -2.22 14.49 -6.57
C GLY A 211 -0.84 14.56 -5.91
N ARG A 212 -0.30 13.43 -5.42
CA ARG A 212 1.00 13.34 -4.73
C ARG A 212 2.02 12.48 -5.46
N ILE A 213 1.76 12.06 -6.70
CA ILE A 213 2.63 11.14 -7.44
C ILE A 213 4.07 11.68 -7.60
N ALA A 214 4.24 12.98 -7.82
CA ALA A 214 5.55 13.60 -7.93
C ALA A 214 6.35 13.48 -6.62
N THR A 215 5.70 13.73 -5.49
CA THR A 215 6.29 13.54 -4.16
C THR A 215 6.54 12.06 -3.87
N ALA A 216 5.63 11.17 -4.27
CA ALA A 216 5.80 9.72 -4.10
C ALA A 216 7.07 9.21 -4.81
N ALA A 217 7.37 9.71 -6.02
CA ALA A 217 8.61 9.38 -6.73
C ALA A 217 9.86 9.83 -5.96
N LEU A 218 9.88 11.04 -5.40
CA LEU A 218 11.00 11.53 -4.57
C LEU A 218 11.21 10.66 -3.32
N VAL A 219 10.11 10.25 -2.67
CA VAL A 219 10.14 9.39 -1.49
C VAL A 219 10.60 7.97 -1.83
N ASN A 220 10.19 7.45 -2.99
CA ASN A 220 10.63 6.16 -3.50
C ASN A 220 12.16 6.14 -3.71
N ASP A 221 12.71 7.16 -4.37
CA ASP A 221 14.16 7.29 -4.56
C ASP A 221 14.91 7.35 -3.22
N ALA A 222 14.45 8.16 -2.26
CA ALA A 222 15.05 8.24 -0.91
C ALA A 222 15.01 6.88 -0.18
N THR A 223 13.89 6.16 -0.31
CA THR A 223 13.68 4.85 0.31
C THR A 223 14.57 3.78 -0.31
N ASN A 224 14.77 3.81 -1.63
CA ASN A 224 15.70 2.93 -2.31
C ASN A 224 17.15 3.18 -1.90
N LEU A 225 17.54 4.44 -1.73
CA LEU A 225 18.85 4.82 -1.18
C LEU A 225 19.03 4.30 0.26
N TYR A 226 18.02 4.46 1.12
CA TYR A 226 18.05 3.92 2.49
C TYR A 226 18.21 2.40 2.49
N ASN A 227 17.42 1.70 1.69
CA ASN A 227 17.44 0.25 1.56
C ASN A 227 18.77 -0.28 0.99
N SER A 228 19.50 0.56 0.26
CA SER A 228 20.84 0.27 -0.28
C SER A 228 21.97 0.80 0.62
N GLU A 229 21.66 1.16 1.86
CA GLU A 229 22.61 1.66 2.88
C GLU A 229 23.35 2.96 2.49
N ARG A 230 22.87 3.67 1.46
CA ARG A 230 23.36 4.98 1.03
C ARG A 230 22.76 6.09 1.87
N TYR A 231 22.99 6.04 3.18
CA TYR A 231 22.30 6.87 4.17
C TYR A 231 22.52 8.38 3.96
N ARG A 232 23.72 8.83 3.55
CA ARG A 232 23.95 10.26 3.28
C ARG A 232 23.08 10.78 2.14
N ASP A 233 22.99 10.01 1.06
CA ASP A 233 22.18 10.36 -0.11
C ASP A 233 20.68 10.25 0.20
N ALA A 234 20.29 9.21 0.95
CA ALA A 234 18.92 9.04 1.42
C ALA A 234 18.46 10.24 2.26
N LEU A 235 19.31 10.74 3.17
CA LEU A 235 18.99 11.89 4.00
C LEU A 235 18.76 13.14 3.15
N ALA A 236 19.66 13.40 2.20
CA ALA A 236 19.54 14.54 1.29
C ALA A 236 18.22 14.46 0.49
N GLN A 237 17.92 13.28 -0.07
CA GLN A 237 16.71 13.08 -0.85
C GLN A 237 15.42 13.19 0.00
N TYR A 238 15.41 12.67 1.23
CA TYR A 238 14.29 12.87 2.15
C TYR A 238 14.10 14.34 2.53
N GLN A 239 15.19 15.08 2.74
CA GLN A 239 15.13 16.52 3.02
C GLN A 239 14.56 17.29 1.82
N THR A 240 14.97 16.95 0.59
CA THR A 240 14.37 17.49 -0.62
C THR A 240 12.88 17.18 -0.69
N ALA A 241 12.49 15.92 -0.48
CA ALA A 241 11.08 15.52 -0.44
C ALA A 241 10.30 16.29 0.62
N LEU A 242 10.87 16.54 1.80
CA LEU A 242 10.21 17.30 2.88
C LEU A 242 9.89 18.75 2.49
N THR A 243 10.71 19.35 1.61
CA THR A 243 10.49 20.72 1.12
C THR A 243 9.47 20.81 -0.01
N SER A 244 9.07 19.69 -0.61
CA SER A 244 8.08 19.70 -1.69
C SER A 244 6.66 19.89 -1.14
N PRO A 245 5.72 20.37 -1.98
CA PRO A 245 4.30 20.29 -1.65
C PRO A 245 3.92 18.86 -1.27
N ALA A 246 3.09 18.70 -0.23
CA ALA A 246 2.70 17.39 0.29
C ALA A 246 3.88 16.50 0.78
N GLY A 247 5.07 17.08 0.95
CA GLY A 247 6.31 16.41 1.37
C GLY A 247 6.36 15.99 2.83
N GLU A 248 5.67 16.72 3.70
CA GLU A 248 5.53 16.35 5.11
C GLU A 248 4.52 15.20 5.26
N GLN A 249 5.06 13.98 5.35
CA GLN A 249 4.31 12.74 5.53
C GLN A 249 5.15 11.73 6.34
N LEU A 250 4.49 10.71 6.91
CA LEU A 250 5.14 9.73 7.79
C LEU A 250 6.33 9.04 7.14
N ARG A 251 6.28 8.73 5.83
CA ARG A 251 7.41 8.11 5.12
C ARG A 251 8.67 8.98 5.16
N VAL A 252 8.51 10.27 4.94
CA VAL A 252 9.64 11.21 4.92
C VAL A 252 10.17 11.41 6.33
N LEU A 253 9.29 11.61 7.30
CA LEU A 253 9.68 11.87 8.69
C LEU A 253 10.37 10.66 9.34
N ASN A 254 9.84 9.45 9.13
CA ASN A 254 10.52 8.20 9.51
C ASN A 254 11.89 8.09 8.82
N GLY A 255 11.94 8.33 7.51
CA GLY A 255 13.18 8.29 6.73
C GLY A 255 14.26 9.21 7.28
N ILE A 256 13.94 10.48 7.56
CA ILE A 256 14.91 11.45 8.12
C ILE A 256 15.37 11.01 9.50
N TYR A 257 14.46 10.58 10.38
CA TYR A 257 14.80 10.09 11.71
C TYR A 257 15.77 8.90 11.65
N MET A 258 15.39 7.84 10.93
CA MET A 258 16.20 6.62 10.83
C MET A 258 17.54 6.88 10.18
N THR A 259 17.57 7.74 9.15
CA THR A 259 18.81 8.04 8.45
C THR A 259 19.79 8.82 9.34
N ASN A 260 19.29 9.77 10.15
CA ASN A 260 20.14 10.44 11.14
C ASN A 260 20.69 9.44 12.18
N LEU A 261 19.87 8.48 12.65
CA LEU A 261 20.38 7.41 13.52
C LEU A 261 21.49 6.59 12.87
N LYS A 262 21.28 6.12 11.63
CA LYS A 262 22.30 5.32 10.89
C LYS A 262 23.59 6.10 10.65
N LEU A 263 23.53 7.42 10.61
CA LEU A 263 24.67 8.32 10.49
C LEU A 263 25.30 8.73 11.83
N GLY A 264 24.79 8.25 12.97
CA GLY A 264 25.26 8.61 14.31
C GLY A 264 24.92 10.04 14.74
N ARG A 265 23.97 10.69 14.06
CA ARG A 265 23.53 12.07 14.32
C ARG A 265 22.40 12.10 15.35
N THR A 266 22.76 11.87 16.61
CA THR A 266 21.79 11.62 17.69
C THR A 266 20.89 12.83 17.97
N ALA A 267 21.44 14.04 18.00
CA ALA A 267 20.67 15.26 18.25
C ALA A 267 19.66 15.54 17.11
N GLU A 268 20.09 15.38 15.85
CA GLU A 268 19.24 15.53 14.68
C GLU A 268 18.18 14.44 14.61
N ALA A 269 18.52 13.20 15.00
CA ALA A 269 17.56 12.11 15.09
C ALA A 269 16.47 12.42 16.14
N GLU A 270 16.84 12.84 17.34
CA GLU A 270 15.86 13.20 18.39
C GLU A 270 14.95 14.35 17.93
N LYS A 271 15.51 15.41 17.34
CA LYS A 271 14.72 16.50 16.75
C LYS A 271 13.77 16.01 15.66
N SER A 272 14.24 15.13 14.79
CA SER A 272 13.44 14.56 13.70
C SER A 272 12.32 13.67 14.23
N PHE A 273 12.58 12.92 15.31
CA PHE A 273 11.57 12.11 15.97
C PHE A 273 10.50 12.99 16.65
N GLY A 274 10.88 14.08 17.31
CA GLY A 274 9.92 15.06 17.84
C GLY A 274 8.98 15.59 16.75
N ARG A 275 9.51 15.96 15.57
CA ARG A 275 8.67 16.37 14.42
C ARG A 275 7.75 15.25 13.93
N LEU A 276 8.24 14.00 13.87
CA LEU A 276 7.44 12.83 13.53
C LEU A 276 6.28 12.63 14.51
N VAL A 277 6.54 12.75 15.81
CA VAL A 277 5.52 12.66 16.86
C VAL A 277 4.50 13.78 16.73
N ALA A 278 4.94 15.04 16.62
CA ALA A 278 4.05 16.19 16.46
C ALA A 278 3.13 16.03 15.25
N PHE A 279 3.68 15.58 14.10
CA PHE A 279 2.90 15.26 12.92
C PHE A 279 1.91 14.12 13.17
N GLY A 280 2.35 13.04 13.83
CA GLY A 280 1.51 11.90 14.18
C GLY A 280 0.34 12.28 15.08
N ILE A 281 0.56 13.14 16.09
CA ILE A 281 -0.49 13.66 16.98
C ILE A 281 -1.47 14.52 16.19
N ALA A 282 -0.97 15.50 15.42
CA ALA A 282 -1.81 16.42 14.67
C ALA A 282 -2.74 15.72 13.65
N ASN A 283 -2.34 14.54 13.17
CA ASN A 283 -3.09 13.78 12.17
C ASN A 283 -3.77 12.52 12.73
N ASN A 284 -3.65 12.25 14.03
CA ASN A 284 -4.11 11.01 14.67
C ASN A 284 -3.57 9.73 14.00
N LEU A 285 -2.25 9.72 13.70
CA LEU A 285 -1.53 8.65 13.01
C LEU A 285 -0.33 8.11 13.83
N LEU A 286 -0.27 8.37 15.13
CA LEU A 286 0.88 7.98 15.95
C LEU A 286 0.78 6.51 16.42
N SER A 287 1.20 5.59 15.58
CA SER A 287 1.34 4.15 15.92
C SER A 287 2.80 3.74 16.03
N VAL A 288 3.33 3.62 17.24
CA VAL A 288 4.77 3.37 17.50
C VAL A 288 5.03 1.90 17.82
N LYS A 289 6.09 1.33 17.24
CA LYS A 289 6.48 -0.07 17.46
C LYS A 289 7.38 -0.19 18.70
N PHE A 290 6.80 -0.51 19.85
CA PHE A 290 7.57 -0.96 21.01
C PHE A 290 7.60 -2.48 21.07
N LEU A 291 8.80 -3.04 20.96
CA LEU A 291 9.00 -4.48 21.15
C LEU A 291 9.17 -4.79 22.63
N PHE A 292 8.47 -5.83 23.08
CA PHE A 292 8.46 -6.29 24.47
C PHE A 292 8.98 -7.73 24.55
N ASN A 293 9.52 -8.10 25.71
CA ASN A 293 9.87 -9.49 26.00
C ASN A 293 8.62 -10.39 25.92
N PRO A 294 8.76 -11.66 25.49
CA PRO A 294 7.64 -12.58 25.37
C PRO A 294 6.92 -12.75 26.72
N GLY A 295 5.59 -12.69 26.71
CA GLY A 295 4.78 -12.85 27.92
C GLY A 295 4.91 -11.74 28.98
N GLY A 296 5.69 -10.68 28.71
CA GLY A 296 5.96 -9.62 29.69
C GLY A 296 5.74 -8.21 29.18
N THR A 297 5.90 -7.25 30.10
CA THR A 297 5.79 -5.80 29.88
C THR A 297 7.14 -5.09 29.76
N GLU A 298 8.24 -5.78 30.06
CA GLU A 298 9.57 -5.23 29.85
C GLU A 298 9.87 -5.07 28.36
N PHE A 299 10.55 -3.98 28.01
CA PHE A 299 11.01 -3.79 26.64
C PHE A 299 12.02 -4.87 26.28
N TRP A 300 12.12 -5.12 24.98
CA TRP A 300 13.04 -6.10 24.43
C TRP A 300 14.48 -5.85 24.93
N SER A 301 15.14 -6.92 25.35
CA SER A 301 16.44 -6.86 26.02
C SER A 301 17.61 -6.44 25.12
N ASP A 302 17.49 -6.59 23.79
CA ASP A 302 18.55 -6.15 22.86
C ASP A 302 18.59 -4.61 22.79
N PRO A 303 19.67 -3.97 23.28
CA PRO A 303 19.79 -2.52 23.26
C PRO A 303 19.85 -1.95 21.83
N LYS A 304 20.21 -2.74 20.81
CA LYS A 304 20.14 -2.30 19.41
C LYS A 304 18.72 -1.97 18.97
N ILE A 305 17.72 -2.52 19.65
CA ILE A 305 16.30 -2.29 19.40
C ILE A 305 15.72 -1.28 20.38
N SER A 306 15.98 -1.46 21.69
CA SER A 306 15.26 -0.74 22.75
C SER A 306 15.94 0.53 23.25
N SER A 307 17.21 0.79 22.92
CA SER A 307 17.94 1.98 23.41
C SER A 307 17.28 3.31 23.02
N ALA A 308 16.59 3.37 21.89
CA ALA A 308 15.90 4.58 21.45
C ALA A 308 14.59 4.83 22.22
N TYR A 309 14.02 3.83 22.89
CA TYR A 309 12.66 3.89 23.44
C TYR A 309 12.51 4.93 24.54
N GLY A 310 13.53 5.12 25.38
CA GLY A 310 13.51 6.19 26.38
C GLY A 310 13.41 7.59 25.74
N MET A 311 14.15 7.82 24.65
CA MET A 311 14.04 9.07 23.88
C MET A 311 12.66 9.19 23.21
N TRP A 312 12.11 8.10 22.68
CA TRP A 312 10.78 8.12 22.07
C TRP A 312 9.70 8.53 23.05
N ILE A 313 9.69 7.91 24.24
CA ILE A 313 8.74 8.22 25.31
C ILE A 313 8.85 9.69 25.71
N ARG A 314 10.07 10.22 25.89
CA ARG A 314 10.29 11.64 26.17
C ARG A 314 9.70 12.55 25.11
N GLN A 315 9.97 12.29 23.84
CA GLN A 315 9.46 13.12 22.74
C GLN A 315 7.94 12.99 22.60
N ILE A 316 7.37 11.79 22.77
CA ILE A 316 5.91 11.57 22.79
C ILE A 316 5.28 12.39 23.92
N ALA A 317 5.84 12.31 25.13
CA ALA A 317 5.33 13.06 26.27
C ALA A 317 5.41 14.58 26.05
N ARG A 318 6.57 15.05 25.58
CA ARG A 318 6.81 16.47 25.27
C ARG A 318 5.80 17.01 24.26
N GLU A 319 5.71 16.40 23.08
CA GLU A 319 4.85 16.91 22.00
C GLU A 319 3.36 16.81 22.37
N ALA A 320 2.94 15.75 23.07
CA ALA A 320 1.57 15.61 23.53
C ALA A 320 1.19 16.65 24.58
N THR A 321 2.09 16.97 25.52
CA THR A 321 1.89 18.04 26.49
C THR A 321 1.80 19.40 25.81
N VAL A 322 2.70 19.69 24.85
CA VAL A 322 2.66 20.93 24.06
C VAL A 322 1.34 21.07 23.29
N ALA A 323 0.89 19.98 22.66
CA ALA A 323 -0.36 19.94 21.91
C ALA A 323 -1.62 19.96 22.79
N LYS A 324 -1.49 19.77 24.11
CA LYS A 324 -2.58 19.71 25.10
C LYS A 324 -3.66 18.67 24.76
N VAL A 325 -3.25 17.56 24.16
CA VAL A 325 -4.16 16.51 23.72
C VAL A 325 -4.49 15.54 24.86
N CYS A 326 -5.64 14.89 24.77
CA CYS A 326 -5.93 13.65 25.50
C CYS A 326 -5.65 12.46 24.60
N MET A 327 -5.14 11.38 25.19
CA MET A 327 -4.69 10.21 24.43
C MET A 327 -5.06 8.89 25.07
N GLN A 328 -5.33 7.91 24.22
CA GLN A 328 -5.39 6.50 24.61
C GLN A 328 -4.10 5.81 24.17
N VAL A 329 -3.43 5.15 25.12
CA VAL A 329 -2.32 4.25 24.84
C VAL A 329 -2.91 2.87 24.60
N VAL A 330 -2.89 2.42 23.36
CA VAL A 330 -3.55 1.19 22.92
C VAL A 330 -2.50 0.12 22.66
N GLY A 331 -2.50 -0.92 23.49
CA GLY A 331 -1.62 -2.06 23.33
C GLY A 331 -2.19 -3.10 22.36
N HIS A 332 -1.32 -3.70 21.56
CA HIS A 332 -1.64 -4.79 20.63
C HIS A 332 -0.71 -5.99 20.85
N THR A 333 -1.21 -7.20 20.59
CA THR A 333 -0.42 -8.44 20.62
C THR A 333 -0.60 -9.22 19.33
N SER A 334 0.32 -10.14 19.06
CA SER A 334 0.12 -11.12 17.99
C SER A 334 -1.04 -12.06 18.32
N LYS A 335 -1.45 -12.87 17.34
CA LYS A 335 -2.50 -13.88 17.50
C LYS A 335 -2.03 -15.14 18.27
N THR A 336 -0.77 -15.20 18.69
CA THR A 336 -0.24 -16.32 19.48
C THR A 336 -0.87 -16.35 20.87
N GLY A 337 -1.27 -17.53 21.36
CA GLY A 337 -1.93 -17.70 22.66
C GLY A 337 -3.46 -17.54 22.61
N SER A 338 -4.09 -17.46 23.79
CA SER A 338 -5.55 -17.28 23.90
C SER A 338 -5.94 -15.81 23.82
N ASP A 339 -7.16 -15.52 23.35
CA ASP A 339 -7.67 -14.15 23.24
C ASP A 339 -7.68 -13.43 24.60
N GLN A 340 -8.06 -14.13 25.68
CA GLN A 340 -8.05 -13.58 27.03
C GLN A 340 -6.63 -13.21 27.51
N ALA A 341 -5.64 -14.06 27.24
CA ALA A 341 -4.25 -13.79 27.61
C ALA A 341 -3.70 -12.59 26.82
N ASN A 342 -4.02 -12.53 25.52
CA ASN A 342 -3.65 -11.44 24.63
C ASN A 342 -4.27 -10.11 25.07
N GLU A 343 -5.55 -10.09 25.41
CA GLU A 343 -6.23 -8.91 25.95
C GLU A 343 -5.56 -8.40 27.22
N SER A 344 -5.32 -9.27 28.20
CA SER A 344 -4.64 -8.91 29.45
C SER A 344 -3.23 -8.38 29.21
N LEU A 345 -2.42 -9.09 28.41
CA LEU A 345 -1.02 -8.71 28.12
C LEU A 345 -0.95 -7.38 27.38
N SER A 346 -1.84 -7.15 26.41
CA SER A 346 -1.89 -5.91 25.66
C SER A 346 -2.22 -4.71 26.57
N LEU A 347 -3.14 -4.87 27.52
CA LEU A 347 -3.48 -3.83 28.51
C LEU A 347 -2.28 -3.56 29.43
N GLN A 348 -1.64 -4.59 29.95
CA GLN A 348 -0.47 -4.43 30.84
C GLN A 348 0.68 -3.67 30.16
N ARG A 349 0.95 -3.96 28.87
CA ARG A 349 1.95 -3.25 28.07
C ARG A 349 1.57 -1.79 27.83
N ALA A 350 0.29 -1.51 27.56
CA ALA A 350 -0.21 -0.16 27.43
C ALA A 350 -0.05 0.63 28.74
N THR A 351 -0.44 0.05 29.88
CA THR A 351 -0.26 0.65 31.22
C THR A 351 1.21 0.91 31.54
N TYR A 352 2.10 -0.01 31.16
CA TYR A 352 3.54 0.15 31.35
C TYR A 352 4.14 1.34 30.56
N VAL A 353 3.62 1.60 29.35
CA VAL A 353 3.99 2.77 28.54
C VAL A 353 3.37 4.05 29.10
N GLU A 354 2.10 4.00 29.49
CA GLU A 354 1.40 5.11 30.17
C GLU A 354 2.14 5.59 31.42
N GLN A 355 2.59 4.67 32.30
CA GLN A 355 3.36 5.01 33.50
C GLN A 355 4.67 5.75 33.17
N ARG A 356 5.31 5.40 32.04
CA ARG A 356 6.52 6.09 31.58
C ARG A 356 6.23 7.47 31.02
N LEU A 357 5.11 7.62 30.30
CA LEU A 357 4.66 8.94 29.86
C LEU A 357 4.33 9.85 31.06
N ASP A 358 3.70 9.30 32.09
CA ASP A 358 3.39 10.02 33.34
C ASP A 358 4.67 10.49 34.06
N ALA A 359 5.69 9.63 34.12
CA ALA A 359 7.00 9.98 34.67
C ALA A 359 7.70 11.12 33.92
N GLU A 360 7.50 11.24 32.60
CA GLU A 360 8.03 12.35 31.79
C GLU A 360 7.15 13.61 31.88
N SER A 361 5.84 13.47 32.12
CA SER A 361 4.92 14.59 32.28
C SER A 361 3.65 14.21 33.06
N ALA A 362 3.60 14.60 34.33
CA ALA A 362 2.42 14.43 35.19
C ALA A 362 1.16 15.16 34.66
N GLU A 363 1.33 16.19 33.83
CA GLU A 363 0.22 16.83 33.13
C GLU A 363 -0.38 15.91 32.06
N LEU A 364 0.46 15.22 31.30
CA LEU A 364 0.02 14.25 30.31
C LEU A 364 -0.58 13.00 30.97
N GLY A 365 -0.01 12.54 32.09
CA GLY A 365 -0.55 11.38 32.82
C GLY A 365 -2.04 11.54 33.14
N ARG A 366 -2.47 12.73 33.56
CA ARG A 366 -3.88 13.06 33.82
C ARG A 366 -4.78 13.09 32.57
N ARG A 367 -4.20 13.08 31.37
CA ARG A 367 -4.88 13.12 30.07
C ARG A 367 -4.69 11.83 29.26
N THR A 368 -4.12 10.80 29.88
CA THR A 368 -3.78 9.54 29.24
C THR A 368 -4.58 8.39 29.86
N LYS A 369 -4.93 7.40 29.04
CA LYS A 369 -5.56 6.16 29.50
C LYS A 369 -5.03 4.96 28.71
N SER A 370 -4.72 3.86 29.39
CA SER A 370 -4.37 2.60 28.73
C SER A 370 -5.58 1.78 28.30
N ILE A 371 -5.47 1.12 27.14
CA ILE A 371 -6.45 0.18 26.58
C ILE A 371 -5.73 -1.04 26.00
N GLY A 372 -6.24 -2.23 26.28
CA GLY A 372 -5.80 -3.47 25.65
C GLY A 372 -6.72 -3.88 24.50
N MET A 373 -6.17 -4.12 23.30
CA MET A 373 -6.92 -4.64 22.15
C MET A 373 -6.64 -6.11 21.85
N GLY A 374 -5.69 -6.73 22.57
CA GLY A 374 -5.22 -8.08 22.29
C GLY A 374 -4.85 -8.25 20.82
N ASN A 375 -5.37 -9.30 20.20
CA ASN A 375 -5.16 -9.66 18.80
C ASN A 375 -6.32 -9.21 17.86
N ARG A 376 -7.24 -8.37 18.36
CA ARG A 376 -8.44 -7.98 17.59
C ARG A 376 -8.12 -7.04 16.42
N GLN A 377 -6.97 -6.38 16.47
CA GLN A 377 -6.52 -5.39 15.49
C GLN A 377 -5.13 -5.75 14.92
N ASN A 378 -4.86 -7.05 14.75
CA ASN A 378 -3.72 -7.53 13.97
C ASN A 378 -3.79 -7.00 12.54
N ILE A 379 -2.66 -6.52 12.06
CA ILE A 379 -2.44 -6.04 10.71
C ILE A 379 -1.96 -7.21 9.84
N VAL A 380 -0.99 -7.99 10.31
CA VAL A 380 -0.41 -9.10 9.53
C VAL A 380 -1.07 -10.43 9.90
N GLY A 381 -1.24 -10.68 11.20
CA GLY A 381 -2.01 -11.80 11.74
C GLY A 381 -1.41 -13.19 11.46
N SER A 382 -0.11 -13.28 11.19
CA SER A 382 0.52 -14.55 10.79
C SER A 382 0.79 -15.52 11.95
N ALA A 383 0.85 -15.00 13.19
CA ALA A 383 1.14 -15.74 14.43
C ALA A 383 2.48 -16.49 14.38
N THR A 384 3.47 -15.92 13.68
CA THR A 384 4.84 -16.43 13.58
C THR A 384 5.76 -15.78 14.61
N ASP A 385 5.35 -14.64 15.16
CA ASP A 385 6.07 -13.89 16.17
C ASP A 385 7.48 -13.42 15.77
N ASP A 386 7.77 -13.31 14.48
CA ASP A 386 9.04 -12.75 14.00
C ASP A 386 8.91 -11.29 13.52
N ALA A 387 9.83 -10.84 12.66
CA ALA A 387 9.84 -9.49 12.10
C ALA A 387 8.58 -9.17 11.27
N ARG A 388 7.90 -10.17 10.71
CA ARG A 388 6.67 -10.01 9.94
C ARG A 388 5.52 -9.55 10.83
N ASP A 389 5.44 -10.09 12.05
CA ASP A 389 4.40 -9.75 13.04
C ASP A 389 4.79 -8.58 13.96
N ALA A 390 5.91 -7.89 13.68
CA ALA A 390 6.33 -6.75 14.51
C ALA A 390 5.28 -5.62 14.54
N LEU A 391 4.48 -5.47 13.49
CA LEU A 391 3.35 -4.52 13.45
C LEU A 391 2.20 -4.90 14.39
N ASP A 392 2.04 -6.18 14.68
CA ASP A 392 0.97 -6.68 15.53
C ASP A 392 1.30 -6.52 17.02
N ARG A 393 2.57 -6.28 17.33
CA ARG A 393 3.08 -6.02 18.69
C ARG A 393 3.48 -4.56 18.83
N ARG A 394 2.54 -3.66 18.55
CA ARG A 394 2.74 -2.20 18.59
C ARG A 394 1.99 -1.56 19.77
N VAL A 395 2.34 -0.31 20.05
CA VAL A 395 1.54 0.58 20.91
C VAL A 395 1.09 1.76 20.06
N GLU A 396 -0.21 1.98 20.03
CA GLU A 396 -0.83 3.05 19.28
C GLU A 396 -1.27 4.16 20.24
N PHE A 397 -1.01 5.41 19.87
CA PHE A 397 -1.41 6.59 20.62
C PHE A 397 -2.56 7.25 19.88
N LYS A 398 -3.80 6.97 20.30
CA LYS A 398 -5.00 7.55 19.70
C LYS A 398 -5.33 8.86 20.38
N ILE A 399 -5.42 9.93 19.62
CA ILE A 399 -5.85 11.23 20.11
C ILE A 399 -7.37 11.22 20.24
N VAL A 400 -7.85 11.56 21.44
CA VAL A 400 -9.28 11.52 21.79
C VAL A 400 -9.71 12.85 22.42
N PRO A 401 -11.02 13.17 22.41
CA PRO A 401 -11.52 14.32 23.16
C PRO A 401 -11.18 14.21 24.65
N CYS A 402 -10.84 15.35 25.27
CA CYS A 402 -10.62 15.40 26.71
C CYS A 402 -11.94 15.31 27.48
N GLY A 403 -11.98 14.47 28.51
CA GLY A 403 -13.19 14.21 29.32
C GLY A 403 -14.11 13.10 28.79
N ALA A 404 -13.64 12.33 27.80
CA ALA A 404 -14.31 11.14 27.27
C ALA A 404 -14.10 9.89 28.14
#